data_AF-A0A951H0D0-F1
#
_entry.id   AF-A0A951H0D0-F1
#
_cell.length_a   1.000
_cell.length_b   1.000
_cell.length_c   1.000
_cell.angle_alpha   90.00
_cell.angle_beta   90.00
_cell.angle_gamma   90.00
#
_symmetry.space_group_name_H-M   'P 1'
#
loop_
_entity.id
_entity.type
_entity.pdbx_description
1 polymer ?
#
loop_
_entity_poly.entity_id
_entity_poly.type
_entity_poly.pdbx_seq_one_letter_code
_entity_poly.pdbx_strand_id
1 'polypeptide(L)'
;MPLQQVVQVLQAAIEASVYVAPAQPGLTVSELCEVGKRVGLKDGEIGDALPRVATLYFGGGDGRLSLPEPLWHMPGYLIFMEEPDLRNPAAFDFVVAQLNELVREVGAGRARLARSIMLDRTQARSIPRHDVEVAISLMLLSGQLAEDDGALRFKVAQCGERQLPSASRNQPGASQIRHPKAARTRVMPHVKDVIERRTDGRPISAEPLAAFTERLEELGYGHFRLWWSQTVAELGRTDPASSPLSALVLAAALVEGALTFVVKHAQTLGLAVFGSSDFTRDPRTWKIDDLVASAARGSEAAILDSQTKNRADGLVHTRQRIHAGRMLSEFPKGVPDLRPEEARDAKAVAEQVVRRVLDWLERYPAR
;
A
#
# COMPACT_ATOMS: atom_id res chain seq x y z
N MET A 1 -2.49 -22.29 6.79
CA MET A 1 -3.48 -21.93 7.84
C MET A 1 -4.89 -22.15 7.28
N PRO A 2 -5.93 -22.51 8.07
CA PRO A 2 -7.29 -22.63 7.55
C PRO A 2 -7.74 -21.33 6.86
N LEU A 3 -8.34 -21.42 5.67
CA LEU A 3 -8.74 -20.27 4.86
C LEU A 3 -9.56 -19.24 5.65
N GLN A 4 -10.45 -19.69 6.53
CA GLN A 4 -11.26 -18.81 7.37
C GLN A 4 -10.42 -17.94 8.32
N GLN A 5 -9.32 -18.47 8.85
CA GLN A 5 -8.41 -17.71 9.70
C GLN A 5 -7.61 -16.69 8.89
N VAL A 6 -7.24 -17.02 7.65
CA VAL A 6 -6.61 -16.07 6.73
C VAL A 6 -7.56 -14.89 6.46
N VAL A 7 -8.82 -15.19 6.14
CA VAL A 7 -9.86 -14.18 5.92
C VAL A 7 -10.02 -13.28 7.16
N GLN A 8 -10.10 -13.86 8.36
CA GLN A 8 -10.21 -13.08 9.60
C GLN A 8 -9.01 -12.16 9.86
N VAL A 9 -7.79 -12.62 9.56
CA VAL A 9 -6.57 -11.80 9.71
C VAL A 9 -6.57 -10.63 8.74
N LEU A 10 -6.92 -10.87 7.48
CA LEU A 10 -6.99 -9.82 6.45
C LEU A 10 -8.13 -8.84 6.71
N GLN A 11 -9.30 -9.32 7.17
CA GLN A 11 -10.40 -8.45 7.60
C GLN A 11 -9.99 -7.58 8.79
N ALA A 12 -9.27 -8.15 9.77
CA ALA A 12 -8.75 -7.39 10.90
C ALA A 12 -7.72 -6.33 10.49
N ALA A 13 -7.00 -6.52 9.38
CA ALA A 13 -6.09 -5.51 8.83
C ALA A 13 -6.85 -4.32 8.23
N ILE A 14 -7.92 -4.60 7.48
CA ILE A 14 -8.82 -3.54 6.98
C ILE A 14 -9.50 -2.83 8.16
N GLU A 15 -9.97 -3.57 9.17
CA GLU A 15 -10.54 -2.99 10.40
C GLU A 15 -9.52 -2.10 11.13
N ALA A 16 -8.27 -2.56 11.28
CA ALA A 16 -7.20 -1.81 11.92
C ALA A 16 -6.95 -0.45 11.25
N SER A 17 -7.10 -0.36 9.92
CA SER A 17 -6.90 0.90 9.19
C SER A 17 -7.85 2.02 9.63
N VAL A 18 -9.05 1.70 10.13
CA VAL A 18 -10.01 2.68 10.68
C VAL A 18 -9.45 3.35 11.92
N TYR A 19 -8.70 2.62 12.74
CA TYR A 19 -8.10 3.15 13.96
C TYR A 19 -6.75 3.84 13.71
N VAL A 20 -6.12 3.62 12.56
CA VAL A 20 -4.85 4.27 12.22
C VAL A 20 -5.06 5.54 11.41
N ALA A 21 -5.91 5.49 10.38
CA ALA A 21 -6.23 6.63 9.50
C ALA A 21 -7.75 6.75 9.32
N PRO A 22 -8.49 7.17 10.36
CA PRO A 22 -9.96 7.24 10.30
C PRO A 22 -10.49 8.17 9.20
N ALA A 23 -9.78 9.25 8.87
CA ALA A 23 -10.20 10.13 7.76
C ALA A 23 -10.10 9.47 6.36
N GLN A 24 -9.26 8.44 6.22
CA GLN A 24 -9.06 7.71 4.97
C GLN A 24 -8.85 6.21 5.28
N PRO A 25 -9.90 5.50 5.74
CA PRO A 25 -9.79 4.11 6.11
C PRO A 25 -9.61 3.24 4.87
N GLY A 26 -9.25 1.98 5.08
CA GLY A 26 -9.03 0.99 4.03
C GLY A 26 -7.56 0.83 3.65
N LEU A 27 -7.31 -0.30 2.99
CA LEU A 27 -6.01 -0.68 2.44
C LEU A 27 -6.19 -1.05 0.96
N THR A 28 -5.24 -0.70 0.10
CA THR A 28 -5.21 -1.24 -1.26
C THR A 28 -4.91 -2.73 -1.24
N VAL A 29 -5.08 -3.41 -2.38
CA VAL A 29 -4.69 -4.83 -2.52
C VAL A 29 -3.20 -5.02 -2.21
N SER A 30 -2.33 -4.13 -2.69
CA SER A 30 -0.88 -4.23 -2.45
C SER A 30 -0.52 -4.05 -0.97
N GLU A 31 -1.11 -3.07 -0.31
CA GLU A 31 -0.94 -2.82 1.13
C GLU A 31 -1.43 -4.01 1.96
N LEU A 32 -2.59 -4.57 1.61
CA LEU A 32 -3.16 -5.72 2.31
C LEU A 32 -2.29 -6.99 2.12
N CYS A 33 -1.78 -7.21 0.91
CA CYS A 33 -0.82 -8.29 0.64
C CYS A 33 0.46 -8.12 1.46
N GLU A 34 1.00 -6.90 1.55
CA GLU A 34 2.19 -6.61 2.35
C GLU A 34 1.96 -6.89 3.84
N VAL A 35 0.84 -6.42 4.41
CA VAL A 35 0.48 -6.73 5.79
C VAL A 35 0.35 -8.24 6.00
N GLY A 36 -0.29 -8.95 5.06
CA GLY A 36 -0.42 -10.40 5.09
C GLY A 36 0.92 -11.12 5.12
N LYS A 37 1.87 -10.74 4.26
CA LYS A 37 3.22 -11.32 4.23
C LYS A 37 3.98 -11.08 5.53
N ARG A 38 3.88 -9.89 6.10
CA ARG A 38 4.56 -9.53 7.36
C ARG A 38 4.04 -10.31 8.57
N VAL A 39 2.77 -10.72 8.53
CA VAL A 39 2.23 -11.63 9.54
C VAL A 39 2.43 -13.12 9.16
N GLY A 40 3.20 -13.43 8.12
CA GLY A 40 3.60 -14.79 7.77
C GLY A 40 2.62 -15.55 6.86
N LEU A 41 1.69 -14.86 6.21
CA LEU A 41 0.84 -15.46 5.17
C LEU A 41 1.63 -15.64 3.87
N LYS A 42 1.31 -16.70 3.14
CA LYS A 42 1.86 -16.94 1.80
C LYS A 42 0.98 -16.31 0.71
N ASP A 43 1.58 -16.03 -0.45
CA ASP A 43 0.88 -15.42 -1.59
C ASP A 43 -0.39 -16.18 -2.00
N GLY A 44 -0.34 -17.51 -2.06
CA GLY A 44 -1.52 -18.34 -2.36
C GLY A 44 -2.62 -18.24 -1.30
N GLU A 45 -2.25 -18.19 -0.01
CA GLU A 45 -3.23 -18.04 1.08
C GLU A 45 -3.94 -16.69 1.00
N ILE A 46 -3.19 -15.62 0.70
CA ILE A 46 -3.75 -14.28 0.51
C ILE A 46 -4.66 -14.26 -0.72
N GLY A 47 -4.20 -14.80 -1.85
CA GLY A 47 -4.96 -14.87 -3.10
C GLY A 47 -6.31 -15.59 -2.94
N ASP A 48 -6.32 -16.74 -2.28
CA ASP A 48 -7.53 -17.53 -2.04
C ASP A 48 -8.51 -16.81 -1.09
N ALA A 49 -8.00 -16.00 -0.17
CA ALA A 49 -8.80 -15.28 0.82
C ALA A 49 -9.39 -13.97 0.29
N LEU A 50 -8.69 -13.26 -0.61
CA LEU A 50 -9.06 -11.93 -1.10
C LEU A 50 -10.53 -11.80 -1.53
N PRO A 51 -11.11 -12.71 -2.34
CA PRO A 51 -12.51 -12.63 -2.76
C PRO A 51 -13.53 -12.70 -1.61
N ARG A 52 -13.10 -13.19 -0.43
CA ARG A 52 -13.94 -13.39 0.77
C ARG A 52 -13.72 -12.30 1.84
N VAL A 53 -12.66 -11.52 1.72
CA VAL A 53 -12.27 -10.51 2.72
C VAL A 53 -13.07 -9.22 2.57
N ALA A 54 -13.17 -8.74 1.33
CA ALA A 54 -13.91 -7.54 0.99
C ALA A 54 -14.90 -7.87 -0.13
N THR A 55 -16.09 -7.31 -0.07
CA THR A 55 -16.92 -7.24 -1.27
C THR A 55 -16.13 -6.38 -2.25
N LEU A 56 -15.80 -6.92 -3.44
CA LEU A 56 -15.16 -6.18 -4.52
C LEU A 56 -16.11 -5.09 -5.06
N TYR A 57 -16.48 -4.12 -4.22
CA TYR A 57 -16.86 -2.81 -4.72
C TYR A 57 -15.55 -2.13 -5.13
N PHE A 58 -15.10 -2.44 -6.35
CA PHE A 58 -14.28 -1.53 -7.14
C PHE A 58 -15.09 -0.23 -7.28
N GLY A 59 -15.01 0.70 -6.32
CA GLY A 59 -15.98 1.80 -6.28
C GLY A 59 -15.70 2.98 -5.36
N GLY A 60 -14.69 2.91 -4.48
CA GLY A 60 -14.05 4.13 -4.00
C GLY A 60 -13.03 4.54 -5.04
N GLY A 61 -13.08 5.78 -5.56
CA GLY A 61 -12.17 6.26 -6.61
C GLY A 61 -10.67 6.23 -6.26
N ASP A 62 -10.29 5.70 -5.10
CA ASP A 62 -8.95 5.60 -4.54
C ASP A 62 -8.39 4.16 -4.47
N GLY A 63 -9.14 3.15 -4.94
CA GLY A 63 -8.66 1.76 -5.04
C GLY A 63 -8.51 1.01 -3.71
N ARG A 64 -9.08 1.52 -2.62
CA ARG A 64 -8.98 0.92 -1.28
C ARG A 64 -10.11 -0.07 -1.00
N LEU A 65 -9.75 -1.17 -0.35
CA LEU A 65 -10.67 -2.21 0.08
C LEU A 65 -11.41 -1.78 1.36
N SER A 66 -12.72 -1.95 1.36
CA SER A 66 -13.60 -1.77 2.52
C SER A 66 -14.27 -3.08 2.91
N LEU A 67 -14.50 -3.29 4.20
CA LEU A 67 -15.30 -4.42 4.65
C LEU A 67 -16.79 -4.22 4.31
N PRO A 68 -17.54 -5.30 4.00
CA PRO A 68 -18.98 -5.26 3.81
C PRO A 68 -19.75 -4.59 4.98
N GLU A 69 -20.83 -3.83 4.68
CA GLU A 69 -21.69 -3.17 5.69
C GLU A 69 -22.14 -4.09 6.84
N PRO A 70 -22.52 -5.37 6.62
CA PRO A 70 -22.88 -6.28 7.71
C PRO A 70 -21.79 -6.53 8.75
N LEU A 71 -20.51 -6.35 8.40
CA LEU A 71 -19.40 -6.50 9.34
C LEU A 71 -19.25 -5.29 10.25
N TRP A 72 -19.85 -4.15 9.92
CA TRP A 72 -19.78 -2.90 10.69
C TRP A 72 -20.93 -2.72 11.69
N HIS A 73 -21.59 -3.80 12.12
CA HIS A 73 -22.80 -3.72 12.95
C HIS A 73 -22.60 -2.98 14.30
N MET A 74 -22.90 -1.68 14.33
CA MET A 74 -22.60 -0.76 15.45
C MET A 74 -23.18 -1.11 16.81
N PRO A 75 -24.40 -1.68 16.93
CA PRO A 75 -24.86 -2.17 18.23
C PRO A 75 -23.86 -3.17 18.85
N GLY A 76 -23.19 -3.98 18.03
CA GLY A 76 -22.12 -4.85 18.50
C GLY A 76 -20.87 -4.08 18.93
N TYR A 77 -20.42 -3.10 18.12
CA TYR A 77 -19.23 -2.30 18.42
C TYR A 77 -19.38 -1.33 19.62
N LEU A 78 -20.58 -1.02 20.07
CA LEU A 78 -20.76 -0.16 21.24
C LEU A 78 -21.12 -0.95 22.51
N ILE A 79 -21.79 -2.10 22.35
CA ILE A 79 -22.19 -2.95 23.47
C ILE A 79 -21.07 -3.92 23.87
N PHE A 80 -20.34 -4.51 22.92
CA PHE A 80 -19.28 -5.47 23.23
C PHE A 80 -17.97 -4.76 23.58
N MET A 81 -17.47 -5.03 24.78
CA MET A 81 -16.15 -4.58 25.19
C MET A 81 -15.07 -5.38 24.47
N GLU A 82 -14.05 -4.69 23.96
CA GLU A 82 -12.95 -5.31 23.22
C GLU A 82 -11.65 -5.25 24.03
N GLU A 83 -10.71 -6.14 23.73
CA GLU A 83 -9.37 -6.12 24.32
C GLU A 83 -8.30 -6.22 23.20
N PRO A 84 -7.50 -5.16 22.96
CA PRO A 84 -7.64 -3.80 23.51
C PRO A 84 -8.85 -3.06 22.91
N ASP A 85 -9.51 -2.23 23.72
CA ASP A 85 -10.57 -1.33 23.24
C ASP A 85 -9.94 -0.07 22.63
N LEU A 86 -10.00 0.05 21.31
CA LEU A 86 -9.47 1.21 20.56
C LEU A 86 -10.53 2.29 20.34
N ARG A 87 -11.72 2.12 20.92
CA ARG A 87 -12.84 3.05 20.81
C ARG A 87 -12.88 3.90 22.07
N ASN A 88 -13.08 5.20 21.90
CA ASN A 88 -13.33 6.12 23.01
C ASN A 88 -14.84 6.41 23.14
N PRO A 89 -15.55 5.86 24.13
CA PRO A 89 -17.00 6.06 24.27
C PRO A 89 -17.41 7.53 24.35
N ALA A 90 -16.58 8.39 24.96
CA ALA A 90 -16.86 9.82 25.05
C ALA A 90 -16.87 10.52 23.68
N ALA A 91 -16.06 10.04 22.73
CA ALA A 91 -16.05 10.54 21.37
C ALA A 91 -17.35 10.18 20.61
N PHE A 92 -17.86 8.97 20.79
CA PHE A 92 -19.15 8.56 20.22
C PHE A 92 -20.33 9.35 20.80
N ASP A 93 -20.35 9.50 22.13
CA ASP A 93 -21.36 10.32 22.81
C ASP A 93 -21.31 11.77 22.34
N PHE A 94 -20.12 12.33 22.16
CA PHE A 94 -19.94 13.68 21.65
C PHE A 94 -20.56 13.87 20.25
N VAL A 95 -20.27 12.97 19.31
CA VAL A 95 -20.84 13.02 17.95
C VAL A 95 -22.36 12.96 17.99
N VAL A 96 -22.93 12.03 18.75
CA VAL A 96 -24.39 11.87 18.87
C VAL A 96 -25.01 13.08 19.56
N ALA A 97 -24.41 13.60 20.63
CA ALA A 97 -24.90 14.76 21.36
C ALA A 97 -24.94 16.03 20.48
N GLN A 98 -23.88 16.29 19.71
CA GLN A 98 -23.83 17.44 18.79
C GLN A 98 -24.94 17.38 17.73
N LEU A 99 -25.21 16.20 17.17
CA LEU A 99 -26.30 16.04 16.22
C LEU A 99 -27.67 16.11 16.91
N ASN A 100 -27.83 15.56 18.11
CA ASN A 100 -29.08 15.67 18.88
C ASN A 100 -29.43 17.13 19.22
N GLU A 101 -28.44 17.95 19.59
CA GLU A 101 -28.63 19.40 19.80
C GLU A 101 -29.22 20.05 18.54
N LEU A 102 -28.67 19.77 17.36
CA LEU A 102 -29.22 20.26 16.08
C LEU A 102 -30.61 19.68 15.78
N VAL A 103 -30.86 18.42 16.10
CA VAL A 103 -32.19 17.81 15.93
C VAL A 103 -33.23 18.57 16.75
N ARG A 104 -32.91 18.96 17.99
CA ARG A 104 -33.80 19.77 18.85
C ARG A 104 -34.03 21.18 18.29
N GLU A 105 -32.98 21.80 17.75
CA GLU A 105 -33.05 23.18 17.26
C GLU A 105 -33.77 23.31 15.91
N VAL A 106 -33.45 22.44 14.95
CA VAL A 106 -33.89 22.61 13.56
C VAL A 106 -34.72 21.44 13.01
N GLY A 107 -34.87 20.36 13.76
CA GLY A 107 -35.56 19.13 13.39
C GLY A 107 -34.67 18.12 12.66
N ALA A 108 -35.00 16.82 12.79
CA ALA A 108 -34.17 15.71 12.32
C ALA A 108 -33.88 15.70 10.81
N GLY A 109 -34.79 16.19 9.98
CA GLY A 109 -34.59 16.27 8.53
C GLY A 109 -33.55 17.32 8.10
N ARG A 110 -33.30 18.33 8.94
CA ARG A 110 -32.38 19.46 8.66
C ARG A 110 -31.11 19.45 9.52
N ALA A 111 -31.05 18.62 10.55
CA ALA A 111 -29.88 18.48 11.42
C ALA A 111 -28.67 17.94 10.63
N ARG A 112 -27.79 18.85 10.24
CA ARG A 112 -26.54 18.58 9.52
C ARG A 112 -25.43 19.42 10.13
N LEU A 113 -24.25 18.83 10.34
CA LEU A 113 -23.08 19.53 10.86
C LEU A 113 -21.85 19.20 10.02
N ALA A 114 -21.13 20.23 9.56
CA ALA A 114 -19.86 20.02 8.88
C ALA A 114 -18.89 19.24 9.77
N ARG A 115 -18.23 18.23 9.20
CA ARG A 115 -17.24 17.40 9.89
C ARG A 115 -16.12 18.24 10.48
N SER A 116 -15.63 19.24 9.73
CA SER A 116 -14.61 20.20 10.21
C SER A 116 -15.06 20.92 11.48
N ILE A 117 -16.27 21.47 11.50
CA ILE A 117 -16.83 22.16 12.66
C ILE A 117 -16.98 21.20 13.84
N MET A 118 -17.44 19.97 13.61
CA MET A 118 -17.55 18.96 14.66
C MET A 118 -16.19 18.66 15.29
N LEU A 119 -15.14 18.54 14.48
CA LEU A 119 -13.78 18.28 14.93
C LEU A 119 -13.17 19.48 15.66
N ASP A 120 -13.45 20.72 15.23
CA ASP A 120 -12.96 21.92 15.92
C ASP A 120 -13.60 22.08 17.31
N ARG A 121 -14.87 21.67 17.45
CA ARG A 121 -15.59 21.67 18.75
C ARG A 121 -15.06 20.66 19.75
N THR A 122 -14.26 19.66 19.35
CA THR A 122 -13.72 18.66 20.29
C THR A 122 -12.70 19.28 21.25
N GLN A 123 -12.01 20.34 20.82
CA GLN A 123 -11.01 21.04 21.63
C GLN A 123 -11.61 21.61 22.92
N ALA A 124 -12.85 22.09 22.87
CA ALA A 124 -13.55 22.62 24.04
C ALA A 124 -13.94 21.55 25.08
N ARG A 125 -13.91 20.26 24.70
CA ARG A 125 -14.33 19.12 25.53
C ARG A 125 -13.15 18.23 25.95
N SER A 126 -11.92 18.59 25.58
CA SER A 126 -10.71 17.79 25.84
C SER A 126 -10.79 16.36 25.28
N ILE A 127 -11.52 16.15 24.18
CA ILE A 127 -11.61 14.86 23.49
C ILE A 127 -10.59 14.86 22.35
N PRO A 128 -9.68 13.86 22.25
CA PRO A 128 -8.72 13.78 21.15
C PRO A 128 -9.44 13.80 19.80
N ARG A 129 -8.96 14.65 18.89
CA ARG A 129 -9.52 14.78 17.53
C ARG A 129 -9.58 13.43 16.81
N HIS A 130 -8.51 12.64 16.92
CA HIS A 130 -8.40 11.32 16.31
C HIS A 130 -9.53 10.37 16.77
N ASP A 131 -9.86 10.36 18.06
CA ASP A 131 -10.91 9.50 18.61
C ASP A 131 -12.30 9.86 18.05
N VAL A 132 -12.54 11.15 17.80
CA VAL A 132 -13.78 11.63 17.18
C VAL A 132 -13.82 11.26 15.71
N GLU A 133 -12.70 11.33 14.99
CA GLU A 133 -12.63 10.82 13.63
C GLU A 133 -12.89 9.31 13.56
N VAL A 134 -12.33 8.51 14.49
CA VAL A 134 -12.63 7.07 14.61
C VAL A 134 -14.12 6.85 14.84
N ALA A 135 -14.73 7.61 15.75
CA ALA A 135 -16.16 7.52 16.04
C ALA A 135 -17.03 7.82 14.81
N ILE A 136 -16.76 8.94 14.12
CA ILE A 136 -17.46 9.33 12.88
C ILE A 136 -17.33 8.22 11.84
N SER A 137 -16.12 7.70 11.64
CA SER A 137 -15.82 6.72 10.59
C SER A 137 -16.54 5.39 10.84
N LEU A 138 -16.52 4.88 12.07
CA LEU A 138 -17.29 3.68 12.45
C LEU A 138 -18.80 3.91 12.35
N MET A 139 -19.29 5.11 12.69
CA MET A 139 -20.71 5.46 12.55
C MET A 139 -21.14 5.60 11.08
N LEU A 140 -20.26 6.01 10.17
CA LEU A 140 -20.52 6.03 8.73
C LEU A 140 -20.53 4.62 8.14
N LEU A 141 -19.49 3.82 8.42
CA LEU A 141 -19.33 2.45 7.91
C LEU A 141 -20.47 1.52 8.34
N SER A 142 -21.07 1.79 9.49
CA SER A 142 -22.23 1.06 10.03
C SER A 142 -23.59 1.58 9.60
N GLY A 143 -23.63 2.65 8.79
CA GLY A 143 -24.86 3.27 8.33
C GLY A 143 -25.63 4.04 9.41
N GLN A 144 -25.02 4.39 10.55
CA GLN A 144 -25.65 5.26 11.54
C GLN A 144 -25.68 6.72 11.06
N LEU A 145 -24.58 7.15 10.43
CA LEU A 145 -24.43 8.45 9.80
C LEU A 145 -24.46 8.35 8.28
N ALA A 146 -24.74 9.48 7.65
CA ALA A 146 -24.45 9.76 6.26
C ALA A 146 -23.63 11.05 6.19
N GLU A 147 -22.69 11.11 5.26
CA GLU A 147 -21.89 12.30 4.96
C GLU A 147 -22.21 12.75 3.53
N ASP A 148 -22.53 14.03 3.36
CA ASP A 148 -22.87 14.66 2.08
C ASP A 148 -22.20 16.03 2.05
N ASP A 149 -21.36 16.31 1.05
CA ASP A 149 -20.53 17.52 0.96
C ASP A 149 -19.76 17.86 2.26
N GLY A 150 -19.24 16.84 2.96
CA GLY A 150 -18.52 17.01 4.22
C GLY A 150 -19.41 17.34 5.43
N ALA A 151 -20.74 17.30 5.28
CA ALA A 151 -21.71 17.48 6.34
C ALA A 151 -22.28 16.15 6.83
N LEU A 152 -22.19 15.92 8.14
CA LEU A 152 -22.67 14.74 8.84
C LEU A 152 -24.12 14.89 9.24
N ARG A 153 -24.91 13.83 9.06
CA ARG A 153 -26.29 13.70 9.55
C ARG A 153 -26.60 12.27 9.95
N PHE A 154 -27.65 12.09 10.73
CA PHE A 154 -28.22 10.75 10.94
C PHE A 154 -28.78 10.19 9.62
N LYS A 155 -28.40 8.96 9.25
CA LYS A 155 -28.84 8.32 7.98
C LYS A 155 -30.37 8.17 7.92
N VAL A 156 -30.96 7.73 9.04
CA VAL A 156 -32.40 7.60 9.22
C VAL A 156 -32.93 8.79 10.01
N ALA A 157 -33.68 9.67 9.34
CA ALA A 157 -34.21 10.92 9.89
C ALA A 157 -35.48 10.75 10.75
N GLN A 158 -36.09 9.57 10.74
CA GLN A 158 -37.40 9.32 11.38
C GLN A 158 -37.33 9.12 12.91
N CYS A 159 -36.14 8.99 13.50
CA CYS A 159 -36.00 8.59 14.90
C CYS A 159 -35.81 9.74 15.90
N GLY A 160 -35.89 11.01 15.48
CA GLY A 160 -35.70 12.15 16.40
C GLY A 160 -34.35 12.10 17.13
N GLU A 161 -34.36 12.40 18.43
CA GLU A 161 -33.16 12.27 19.28
C GLU A 161 -32.73 10.81 19.45
N ARG A 162 -31.43 10.56 19.34
CA ARG A 162 -30.86 9.23 19.55
C ARG A 162 -30.31 9.08 20.96
N GLN A 163 -30.43 7.87 21.50
CA GLN A 163 -29.79 7.53 22.77
C GLN A 163 -28.26 7.63 22.64
N LEU A 164 -27.60 8.13 23.69
CA LEU A 164 -26.14 8.17 23.74
C LEU A 164 -25.55 6.75 23.77
N PRO A 165 -24.54 6.45 22.94
CA PRO A 165 -23.83 5.17 22.90
C PRO A 165 -23.43 4.60 24.26
N SER A 166 -22.93 5.44 25.18
CA SER A 166 -22.55 4.99 26.54
C SER A 166 -23.73 4.47 27.37
N ALA A 167 -24.94 4.99 27.14
CA ALA A 167 -26.12 4.57 27.88
C ALA A 167 -26.49 3.11 27.56
N SER A 168 -26.26 2.65 26.32
CA SER A 168 -26.45 1.24 25.93
C SER A 168 -25.40 0.32 26.55
N ARG A 169 -24.16 0.80 26.75
CA ARG A 169 -23.07 0.03 27.38
C ARG A 169 -23.27 -0.17 28.89
N ASN A 170 -24.03 0.72 29.52
CA ASN A 170 -24.33 0.69 30.95
C ASN A 170 -25.66 0.02 31.29
N GLN A 171 -26.36 -0.59 30.32
CA GLN A 171 -27.63 -1.27 30.58
C GLN A 171 -27.44 -2.56 31.41
N PRO A 172 -28.34 -2.85 32.36
CA PRO A 172 -28.37 -4.13 33.06
C PRO A 172 -28.54 -5.29 32.06
N GLY A 173 -27.54 -6.16 31.95
CA GLY A 173 -27.51 -7.25 30.96
C GLY A 173 -26.53 -7.05 29.80
N ALA A 174 -25.88 -5.88 29.69
CA ALA A 174 -24.75 -5.71 28.79
C ALA A 174 -23.62 -6.67 29.17
N SER A 175 -23.06 -7.39 28.19
CA SER A 175 -21.98 -8.34 28.42
C SER A 175 -20.75 -7.61 28.95
N GLN A 176 -20.35 -7.93 30.18
CA GLN A 176 -19.06 -7.48 30.73
C GLN A 176 -17.86 -8.28 30.17
N ILE A 177 -18.12 -9.26 29.30
CA ILE A 177 -17.08 -10.09 28.70
C ILE A 177 -16.30 -9.22 27.70
N ARG A 178 -14.99 -9.13 27.92
CA ARG A 178 -14.08 -8.50 26.97
C ARG A 178 -13.74 -9.49 25.87
N HIS A 179 -14.02 -9.13 24.64
CA HIS A 179 -13.75 -9.95 23.46
C HIS A 179 -12.32 -9.67 22.96
N PRO A 180 -11.40 -10.66 23.01
CA PRO A 180 -10.05 -10.46 22.53
C PRO A 180 -10.02 -10.24 21.03
N LYS A 181 -9.29 -9.21 20.58
CA LYS A 181 -9.10 -8.90 19.15
C LYS A 181 -7.70 -9.30 18.69
N ALA A 182 -7.32 -10.55 18.95
CA ALA A 182 -5.96 -11.05 18.71
C ALA A 182 -5.45 -10.83 17.28
N ALA A 183 -6.31 -11.05 16.28
CA ALA A 183 -5.95 -10.80 14.88
C ALA A 183 -5.66 -9.31 14.61
N ARG A 184 -6.49 -8.39 15.14
CA ARG A 184 -6.30 -6.94 15.01
C ARG A 184 -5.01 -6.49 15.72
N THR A 185 -4.78 -6.98 16.95
CA THR A 185 -3.55 -6.70 17.70
C THR A 185 -2.31 -7.13 16.93
N ARG A 186 -2.35 -8.31 16.28
CA ARG A 186 -1.24 -8.84 15.49
C ARG A 186 -0.93 -8.00 14.25
N VAL A 187 -1.94 -7.54 13.52
CA VAL A 187 -1.74 -6.79 12.26
C VAL A 187 -1.49 -5.29 12.48
N MET A 188 -1.96 -4.72 13.60
CA MET A 188 -1.91 -3.29 13.90
C MET A 188 -0.55 -2.61 13.63
N PRO A 189 0.60 -3.11 14.14
CA PRO A 189 1.88 -2.45 13.89
C PRO A 189 2.28 -2.43 12.40
N HIS A 190 1.87 -3.44 11.62
CA HIS A 190 2.15 -3.47 10.18
C HIS A 190 1.23 -2.54 9.39
N VAL A 191 -0.05 -2.47 9.78
CA VAL A 191 -1.01 -1.53 9.20
C VAL A 191 -0.58 -0.09 9.47
N LYS A 192 -0.12 0.20 10.69
CA LYS A 192 0.45 1.50 11.06
C LYS A 192 1.64 1.87 10.17
N ASP A 193 2.62 0.98 10.03
CA ASP A 193 3.80 1.23 9.19
C ASP A 193 3.43 1.46 7.71
N VAL A 194 2.52 0.67 7.15
CA VAL A 194 2.09 0.84 5.75
C VAL A 194 1.35 2.15 5.54
N ILE A 195 0.50 2.56 6.48
CA ILE A 195 -0.26 3.81 6.37
C ILE A 195 0.63 5.04 6.58
N GLU A 196 1.57 5.02 7.52
CA GLU A 196 2.48 6.15 7.77
C GLU A 196 3.32 6.51 6.52
N ARG A 197 3.71 5.50 5.74
CA ARG A 197 4.44 5.66 4.47
C ARG A 197 3.71 6.51 3.44
N ARG A 198 2.37 6.59 3.52
CA ARG A 198 1.58 7.42 2.61
C ARG A 198 1.89 8.92 2.76
N THR A 199 2.40 9.33 3.91
CA THR A 199 2.55 10.76 4.26
C THR A 199 3.96 11.16 4.66
N ASP A 200 4.83 10.21 5.02
CA ASP A 200 6.17 10.51 5.54
C ASP A 200 7.30 10.41 4.49
N GLY A 201 6.93 10.18 3.23
CA GLY A 201 7.86 10.10 2.10
C GLY A 201 8.67 8.81 2.02
N ARG A 202 8.41 7.82 2.90
CA ARG A 202 8.96 6.47 2.75
C ARG A 202 8.27 5.74 1.59
N PRO A 203 8.93 4.75 0.96
CA PRO A 203 8.37 4.10 -0.23
C PRO A 203 7.04 3.37 0.01
N ILE A 204 6.11 3.50 -0.94
CA ILE A 204 4.73 3.00 -0.83
C ILE A 204 4.64 1.47 -0.64
N SER A 205 5.54 0.70 -1.26
CA SER A 205 5.60 -0.76 -1.10
C SER A 205 6.91 -1.19 -0.47
N ALA A 206 6.95 -2.17 0.44
CA ALA A 206 8.22 -2.74 0.92
C ALA A 206 8.99 -3.51 -0.17
N GLU A 207 8.30 -4.08 -1.17
CA GLU A 207 8.85 -5.01 -2.16
C GLU A 207 8.80 -4.40 -3.58
N PRO A 208 9.82 -3.61 -3.98
CA PRO A 208 9.74 -2.80 -5.20
C PRO A 208 9.65 -3.67 -6.47
N LEU A 209 10.35 -4.81 -6.50
CA LEU A 209 10.28 -5.75 -7.62
C LEU A 209 8.86 -6.28 -7.83
N ALA A 210 8.14 -6.62 -6.75
CA ALA A 210 6.76 -7.09 -6.86
C ALA A 210 5.83 -5.96 -7.29
N ALA A 211 5.96 -4.78 -6.68
CA ALA A 211 5.13 -3.61 -6.94
C ALA A 211 5.21 -3.10 -8.39
N PHE A 212 6.37 -3.23 -9.04
CA PHE A 212 6.52 -2.82 -10.44
C PHE A 212 5.66 -3.62 -11.41
N THR A 213 5.21 -4.83 -11.03
CA THR A 213 4.28 -5.63 -11.85
C THR A 213 3.00 -4.88 -12.17
N GLU A 214 2.45 -4.13 -11.20
CA GLU A 214 1.21 -3.37 -11.42
C GLU A 214 1.45 -2.16 -12.34
N ARG A 215 2.63 -1.53 -12.25
CA ARG A 215 3.01 -0.40 -13.11
C ARG A 215 3.20 -0.80 -14.58
N LEU A 216 3.51 -2.06 -14.88
CA LEU A 216 3.63 -2.52 -16.26
C LEU A 216 2.33 -2.34 -17.05
N GLU A 217 1.17 -2.53 -16.40
CA GLU A 217 -0.12 -2.37 -17.05
C GLU A 217 -0.40 -0.89 -17.35
N GLU A 218 -0.16 -0.01 -16.38
CA GLU A 218 -0.28 1.44 -16.53
C GLU A 218 0.64 2.00 -17.62
N LEU A 219 1.82 1.41 -17.81
CA LEU A 219 2.77 1.77 -18.85
C LEU A 219 2.44 1.17 -20.23
N GLY A 220 1.37 0.36 -20.36
CA GLY A 220 0.97 -0.30 -21.61
C GLY A 220 1.71 -1.61 -21.92
N TYR A 221 2.43 -2.17 -20.96
CA TYR A 221 3.22 -3.40 -21.06
C TYR A 221 2.62 -4.56 -20.26
N GLY A 222 1.29 -4.60 -20.09
CA GLY A 222 0.60 -5.63 -19.31
C GLY A 222 0.93 -7.08 -19.72
N HIS A 223 1.25 -7.32 -21.00
CA HIS A 223 1.67 -8.63 -21.50
C HIS A 223 3.05 -9.11 -20.97
N PHE A 224 3.88 -8.19 -20.46
CA PHE A 224 5.16 -8.53 -19.81
C PHE A 224 5.02 -8.85 -18.32
N ARG A 225 3.83 -8.72 -17.72
CA ARG A 225 3.60 -9.05 -16.30
C ARG A 225 4.06 -10.47 -15.97
N LEU A 226 3.75 -11.45 -16.82
CA LEU A 226 4.14 -12.84 -16.61
C LEU A 226 5.66 -13.02 -16.58
N TRP A 227 6.37 -12.47 -17.58
CA TRP A 227 7.83 -12.52 -17.63
C TRP A 227 8.47 -11.85 -16.42
N TRP A 228 7.96 -10.67 -16.04
CA TRP A 228 8.43 -9.93 -14.87
C TRP A 228 8.24 -10.73 -13.58
N SER A 229 7.02 -11.20 -13.29
CA SER A 229 6.73 -11.96 -12.08
C SER A 229 7.50 -13.28 -12.02
N GLN A 230 7.69 -13.98 -13.15
CA GLN A 230 8.52 -15.18 -13.22
C GLN A 230 9.98 -14.87 -12.89
N THR A 231 10.55 -13.81 -13.50
CA THR A 231 11.95 -13.40 -13.27
C THR A 231 12.18 -13.00 -11.81
N VAL A 232 11.25 -12.24 -11.22
CA VAL A 232 11.29 -11.88 -9.80
C VAL A 232 11.20 -13.12 -8.90
N ALA A 233 10.32 -14.07 -9.21
CA ALA A 233 10.18 -15.30 -8.43
C ALA A 233 11.41 -16.23 -8.54
N GLU A 234 12.06 -16.30 -9.70
CA GLU A 234 13.32 -17.03 -9.88
C GLU A 234 14.46 -16.35 -9.13
N LEU A 235 14.58 -15.02 -9.20
CA LEU A 235 15.58 -14.27 -8.42
C LEU A 235 15.36 -14.44 -6.91
N GLY A 236 14.10 -14.48 -6.48
CA GLY A 236 13.72 -14.71 -5.08
C GLY A 236 14.12 -16.10 -4.56
N ARG A 237 14.07 -17.13 -5.42
CA ARG A 237 14.46 -18.53 -5.10
C ARG A 237 15.96 -18.79 -5.24
N THR A 238 16.67 -17.95 -5.99
CA THR A 238 18.10 -18.11 -6.20
C THR A 238 18.86 -17.78 -4.92
N ASP A 239 19.65 -18.75 -4.41
CA ASP A 239 20.59 -18.50 -3.34
C ASP A 239 21.91 -17.93 -3.91
N PRO A 240 22.29 -16.69 -3.54
CA PRO A 240 23.52 -16.06 -4.04
C PRO A 240 24.81 -16.82 -3.70
N ALA A 241 24.80 -17.67 -2.67
CA ALA A 241 25.98 -18.46 -2.30
C ALA A 241 26.21 -19.67 -3.22
N SER A 242 25.13 -20.31 -3.66
CA SER A 242 25.19 -21.52 -4.49
C SER A 242 25.01 -21.25 -5.99
N SER A 243 24.37 -20.14 -6.37
CA SER A 243 24.08 -19.80 -7.77
C SER A 243 24.29 -18.31 -8.08
N PRO A 244 25.52 -17.78 -7.90
CA PRO A 244 25.81 -16.35 -8.09
C PRO A 244 25.56 -15.87 -9.52
N LEU A 245 25.85 -16.71 -10.52
CA LEU A 245 25.62 -16.41 -11.93
C LEU A 245 24.13 -16.13 -12.22
N SER A 246 23.24 -17.01 -11.77
CA SER A 246 21.79 -16.87 -11.96
C SER A 246 21.26 -15.59 -11.31
N ALA A 247 21.72 -15.29 -10.08
CA ALA A 247 21.32 -14.08 -9.37
C ALA A 247 21.73 -12.81 -10.12
N LEU A 248 22.97 -12.76 -10.62
CA LEU A 248 23.49 -11.64 -11.40
C LEU A 248 22.73 -11.43 -12.72
N VAL A 249 22.49 -12.51 -13.47
CA VAL A 249 21.78 -12.44 -14.76
C VAL A 249 20.34 -11.97 -14.56
N LEU A 250 19.62 -12.55 -13.60
CA LEU A 250 18.22 -12.20 -13.32
C LEU A 250 18.12 -10.77 -12.78
N ALA A 251 19.00 -10.35 -11.86
CA ALA A 251 19.03 -8.99 -11.35
C ALA A 251 19.30 -7.97 -12.46
N ALA A 252 20.28 -8.22 -13.33
CA ALA A 252 20.59 -7.33 -14.45
C ALA A 252 19.43 -7.27 -15.46
N ALA A 253 18.74 -8.39 -15.72
CA ALA A 253 17.57 -8.42 -16.59
C ALA A 253 16.40 -7.59 -16.03
N LEU A 254 16.18 -7.62 -14.70
CA LEU A 254 15.16 -6.79 -14.05
C LEU A 254 15.51 -5.30 -14.10
N VAL A 255 16.80 -4.94 -13.88
CA VAL A 255 17.28 -3.55 -14.04
C VAL A 255 17.08 -3.06 -15.47
N GLU A 256 17.51 -3.86 -16.46
CA GLU A 256 17.35 -3.55 -17.88
C GLU A 256 15.87 -3.39 -18.25
N GLY A 257 15.02 -4.34 -17.83
CA GLY A 257 13.59 -4.31 -18.07
C GLY A 257 12.93 -3.06 -17.48
N ALA A 258 13.17 -2.78 -16.19
CA ALA A 258 12.57 -1.63 -15.52
C ALA A 258 12.88 -0.31 -16.21
N LEU A 259 14.14 -0.09 -16.60
CA LEU A 259 14.55 1.12 -17.30
C LEU A 259 13.98 1.16 -18.73
N THR A 260 13.99 0.04 -19.44
CA THR A 260 13.44 -0.06 -20.80
C THR A 260 11.96 0.32 -20.84
N PHE A 261 11.14 -0.21 -19.91
CA PHE A 261 9.70 0.03 -19.92
C PHE A 261 9.32 1.49 -19.67
N VAL A 262 10.16 2.27 -18.99
CA VAL A 262 9.87 3.69 -18.73
C VAL A 262 10.40 4.64 -19.80
N VAL A 263 11.22 4.19 -20.76
CA VAL A 263 11.79 5.03 -21.83
C VAL A 263 10.70 5.75 -22.62
N LYS A 264 9.74 5.00 -23.16
CA LYS A 264 8.65 5.56 -23.98
C LYS A 264 7.78 6.53 -23.18
N HIS A 265 7.55 6.22 -21.90
CA HIS A 265 6.78 7.07 -21.00
C HIS A 265 7.49 8.41 -20.77
N ALA A 266 8.79 8.37 -20.44
CA ALA A 266 9.60 9.57 -20.29
C ALA A 266 9.61 10.45 -21.56
N GLN A 267 9.77 9.83 -22.73
CA GLN A 267 9.75 10.53 -24.01
C GLN A 267 8.38 11.16 -24.31
N THR A 268 7.29 10.46 -23.99
CA THR A 268 5.92 10.96 -24.17
C THR A 268 5.65 12.19 -23.30
N LEU A 269 6.24 12.22 -22.10
CA LEU A 269 6.19 13.37 -21.21
C LEU A 269 7.19 14.49 -21.57
N GLY A 270 8.02 14.30 -22.60
CA GLY A 270 9.02 15.28 -23.03
C GLY A 270 10.14 15.51 -22.01
N LEU A 271 10.42 14.52 -21.17
CA LEU A 271 11.44 14.64 -20.11
C LEU A 271 12.85 14.48 -20.69
N ALA A 272 13.83 15.12 -20.04
CA ALA A 272 15.23 15.05 -20.46
C ALA A 272 15.86 13.65 -20.26
N VAL A 273 15.33 12.86 -19.32
CA VAL A 273 15.71 11.46 -19.12
C VAL A 273 15.28 10.63 -20.34
N PHE A 274 16.17 9.80 -20.88
CA PHE A 274 15.96 9.06 -22.14
C PHE A 274 15.68 9.92 -23.39
N GLY A 275 16.05 11.21 -23.35
CA GLY A 275 15.90 12.14 -24.47
C GLY A 275 16.94 11.98 -25.59
N SER A 276 17.88 11.03 -25.50
CA SER A 276 18.85 10.76 -26.59
C SER A 276 18.16 10.13 -27.80
N SER A 277 18.64 10.47 -29.00
CA SER A 277 18.26 9.78 -30.24
C SER A 277 18.60 8.29 -30.24
N ASP A 278 19.45 7.82 -29.34
CA ASP A 278 19.75 6.39 -29.20
C ASP A 278 18.50 5.59 -28.79
N PHE A 279 17.58 6.23 -28.06
CA PHE A 279 16.32 5.65 -27.60
C PHE A 279 15.13 5.88 -28.55
N THR A 280 15.37 6.44 -29.74
CA THR A 280 14.33 6.49 -30.80
C THR A 280 14.39 5.27 -31.71
N ARG A 281 15.47 4.48 -31.61
CA ARG A 281 15.67 3.22 -32.33
C ARG A 281 14.91 2.08 -31.66
N ASP A 282 14.91 0.93 -32.33
CA ASP A 282 14.33 -0.32 -31.83
C ASP A 282 14.91 -0.69 -30.44
N PRO A 283 14.06 -1.01 -29.43
CA PRO A 283 14.50 -1.41 -28.09
C PRO A 283 15.55 -2.53 -28.05
N ARG A 284 15.57 -3.41 -29.06
CA ARG A 284 16.57 -4.48 -29.19
C ARG A 284 18.01 -3.98 -29.33
N THR A 285 18.18 -2.71 -29.69
CA THR A 285 19.49 -2.08 -29.88
C THR A 285 19.97 -1.31 -28.66
N TRP A 286 19.11 -1.12 -27.66
CA TRP A 286 19.45 -0.40 -26.45
C TRP A 286 20.33 -1.27 -25.57
N LYS A 287 21.36 -0.66 -24.99
CA LYS A 287 22.23 -1.36 -24.05
C LYS A 287 21.93 -0.90 -22.64
N ILE A 288 22.09 -1.82 -21.69
CA ILE A 288 21.86 -1.55 -20.28
C ILE A 288 22.74 -0.40 -19.74
N ASP A 289 23.98 -0.26 -20.23
CA ASP A 289 24.87 0.86 -19.88
C ASP A 289 24.33 2.21 -20.35
N ASP A 290 23.78 2.26 -21.56
CA ASP A 290 23.15 3.48 -22.09
C ASP A 290 21.88 3.82 -21.29
N LEU A 291 21.08 2.82 -20.95
CA LEU A 291 19.87 2.98 -20.12
C LEU A 291 20.21 3.54 -18.73
N VAL A 292 21.18 2.94 -18.03
CA VAL A 292 21.63 3.41 -16.71
C VAL A 292 22.21 4.82 -16.80
N ALA A 293 23.06 5.08 -17.80
CA ALA A 293 23.65 6.39 -18.00
C ALA A 293 22.61 7.46 -18.31
N SER A 294 21.57 7.14 -19.06
CA SER A 294 20.49 8.07 -19.39
C SER A 294 19.54 8.28 -18.22
N ALA A 295 19.23 7.23 -17.45
CA ALA A 295 18.38 7.29 -16.25
C ALA A 295 18.94 8.21 -15.16
N ALA A 296 20.26 8.46 -15.16
CA ALA A 296 20.92 9.40 -14.26
C ALA A 296 21.00 10.85 -14.81
N ARG A 297 20.51 11.12 -16.02
CA ARG A 297 20.49 12.46 -16.63
C ARG A 297 19.15 13.16 -16.35
N GLY A 298 19.14 14.48 -16.56
CA GLY A 298 17.91 15.28 -16.48
C GLY A 298 17.69 16.03 -15.15
N SER A 299 18.71 16.08 -14.28
CA SER A 299 18.68 16.79 -12.98
C SER A 299 17.42 16.45 -12.18
N GLU A 300 16.41 17.31 -12.13
CA GLU A 300 15.13 17.07 -11.42
C GLU A 300 14.34 15.87 -11.96
N ALA A 301 14.45 15.58 -13.26
CA ALA A 301 13.79 14.45 -13.91
C ALA A 301 14.59 13.15 -13.86
N ALA A 302 15.79 13.15 -13.25
CA ALA A 302 16.60 11.94 -13.12
C ALA A 302 15.87 10.87 -12.28
N ILE A 303 16.03 9.63 -12.72
CA ILE A 303 15.54 8.44 -12.01
C ILE A 303 16.59 7.99 -11.00
N LEU A 304 17.85 7.88 -11.45
CA LEU A 304 18.95 7.39 -10.62
C LEU A 304 19.78 8.54 -10.09
N ASP A 305 20.05 8.53 -8.78
CA ASP A 305 21.11 9.35 -8.20
C ASP A 305 22.50 8.77 -8.50
N SER A 306 23.54 9.54 -8.23
CA SER A 306 24.93 9.13 -8.48
C SER A 306 25.31 7.82 -7.79
N GLN A 307 24.81 7.58 -6.57
CA GLN A 307 25.12 6.37 -5.81
C GLN A 307 24.47 5.12 -6.44
N THR A 308 23.18 5.21 -6.77
CA THR A 308 22.42 4.12 -7.38
C THR A 308 22.96 3.83 -8.78
N LYS A 309 23.28 4.88 -9.54
CA LYS A 309 23.93 4.75 -10.85
C LYS A 309 25.26 3.99 -10.75
N ASN A 310 26.14 4.37 -9.83
CA ASN A 310 27.44 3.70 -9.66
C ASN A 310 27.29 2.21 -9.31
N ARG A 311 26.30 1.86 -8.48
CA ARG A 311 26.02 0.45 -8.17
C ARG A 311 25.44 -0.31 -9.36
N ALA A 312 24.55 0.33 -10.13
CA ALA A 312 24.02 -0.23 -11.37
C ALA A 312 25.13 -0.43 -12.42
N ASP A 313 26.04 0.53 -12.58
CA ASP A 313 27.23 0.40 -13.43
C ASP A 313 28.11 -0.79 -13.00
N GLY A 314 28.27 -1.01 -11.69
CA GLY A 314 28.96 -2.17 -11.13
C GLY A 314 28.28 -3.50 -11.51
N LEU A 315 26.95 -3.58 -11.38
CA LEU A 315 26.17 -4.74 -11.82
C LEU A 315 26.32 -4.98 -13.33
N VAL A 316 26.22 -3.92 -14.15
CA VAL A 316 26.41 -4.00 -15.60
C VAL A 316 27.79 -4.54 -15.94
N HIS A 317 28.83 -4.02 -15.28
CA HIS A 317 30.20 -4.48 -15.48
C HIS A 317 30.36 -5.97 -15.15
N THR A 318 29.82 -6.42 -14.01
CA THR A 318 29.85 -7.83 -13.63
C THR A 318 29.07 -8.72 -14.60
N ARG A 319 27.91 -8.27 -15.08
CA ARG A 319 27.15 -8.96 -16.14
C ARG A 319 27.92 -9.03 -17.47
N GLN A 320 28.74 -8.04 -17.80
CA GLN A 320 29.56 -8.09 -19.02
C GLN A 320 30.69 -9.11 -18.91
N ARG A 321 31.25 -9.34 -17.71
CA ARG A 321 32.30 -10.36 -17.48
C ARG A 321 31.85 -11.78 -17.81
N ILE A 322 30.55 -12.07 -17.67
CA ILE A 322 29.95 -13.39 -17.94
C ILE A 322 29.48 -13.56 -19.39
N HIS A 323 29.63 -12.53 -20.24
CA HIS A 323 29.30 -12.63 -21.66
C HIS A 323 30.33 -13.51 -22.38
N ALA A 324 29.90 -14.60 -23.03
CA ALA A 324 30.80 -15.60 -23.61
C ALA A 324 31.90 -15.02 -24.53
N GLY A 325 31.54 -14.05 -25.39
CA GLY A 325 32.51 -13.39 -26.26
C GLY A 325 33.57 -12.57 -25.50
N ARG A 326 33.21 -11.97 -24.35
CA ARG A 326 34.17 -11.26 -23.50
C ARG A 326 34.96 -12.22 -22.64
N MET A 327 34.36 -13.30 -22.15
CA MET A 327 35.09 -14.36 -21.44
C MET A 327 36.24 -14.91 -22.28
N LEU A 328 36.00 -15.19 -23.56
CA LEU A 328 37.04 -15.67 -24.48
C LEU A 328 38.17 -14.64 -24.70
N SER A 329 37.86 -13.34 -24.65
CA SER A 329 38.83 -12.27 -24.88
C SER A 329 39.58 -11.84 -23.61
N GLU A 330 38.88 -11.68 -22.49
CA GLU A 330 39.37 -11.07 -21.24
C GLU A 330 39.82 -12.12 -20.23
N PHE A 331 39.24 -13.33 -20.28
CA PHE A 331 39.54 -14.44 -19.37
C PHE A 331 39.93 -15.71 -20.15
N PRO A 332 40.98 -15.67 -21.00
CA PRO A 332 41.35 -16.80 -21.87
C PRO A 332 41.76 -18.06 -21.09
N LYS A 333 41.97 -17.96 -19.77
CA LYS A 333 42.40 -19.05 -18.89
C LYS A 333 41.25 -19.72 -18.11
N GLY A 334 40.01 -19.25 -18.22
CA GLY A 334 38.88 -19.88 -17.51
C GLY A 334 37.71 -18.94 -17.22
N VAL A 335 36.68 -19.47 -16.56
CA VAL A 335 35.48 -18.70 -16.19
C VAL A 335 35.81 -17.60 -15.17
N PRO A 336 35.14 -16.43 -15.23
CA PRO A 336 35.33 -15.38 -14.23
C PRO A 336 34.89 -15.88 -12.85
N ASP A 337 35.66 -15.57 -11.82
CA ASP A 337 35.27 -15.83 -10.44
C ASP A 337 34.17 -14.84 -10.02
N LEU A 338 32.98 -15.37 -9.74
CA LEU A 338 31.81 -14.61 -9.32
C LEU A 338 31.56 -14.88 -7.85
N ARG A 339 31.75 -13.85 -7.03
CA ARG A 339 31.73 -14.02 -5.59
C ARG A 339 30.30 -13.87 -5.04
N PRO A 340 29.90 -14.64 -4.00
CA PRO A 340 28.56 -14.55 -3.42
C PRO A 340 28.14 -13.14 -3.00
N GLU A 341 29.08 -12.29 -2.58
CA GLU A 341 28.83 -10.89 -2.27
C GLU A 341 28.41 -10.07 -3.49
N GLU A 342 28.99 -10.31 -4.67
CA GLU A 342 28.60 -9.63 -5.91
C GLU A 342 27.16 -9.99 -6.29
N ALA A 343 26.77 -11.26 -6.06
CA ALA A 343 25.41 -11.73 -6.31
C ALA A 343 24.38 -11.19 -5.29
N ARG A 344 24.75 -11.08 -4.00
CA ARG A 344 23.90 -10.43 -2.98
C ARG A 344 23.71 -8.95 -3.30
N ASP A 345 24.80 -8.27 -3.66
CA ASP A 345 24.76 -6.86 -4.05
C ASP A 345 23.87 -6.66 -5.29
N ALA A 346 24.01 -7.51 -6.31
CA ALA A 346 23.18 -7.47 -7.51
C ALA A 346 21.67 -7.47 -7.22
N LYS A 347 21.22 -8.35 -6.31
CA LYS A 347 19.81 -8.39 -5.89
C LYS A 347 19.37 -7.08 -5.24
N ALA A 348 20.18 -6.55 -4.32
CA ALA A 348 19.92 -5.27 -3.67
C ALA A 348 19.92 -4.09 -4.67
N VAL A 349 20.79 -4.13 -5.68
CA VAL A 349 20.85 -3.12 -6.75
C VAL A 349 19.59 -3.18 -7.61
N ALA A 350 19.11 -4.37 -7.97
CA ALA A 350 17.86 -4.51 -8.72
C ALA A 350 16.66 -3.94 -7.94
N GLU A 351 16.55 -4.27 -6.66
CA GLU A 351 15.51 -3.69 -5.79
C GLU A 351 15.62 -2.16 -5.70
N GLN A 352 16.84 -1.62 -5.56
CA GLN A 352 17.08 -0.18 -5.46
C GLN A 352 16.77 0.56 -6.77
N VAL A 353 17.16 0.01 -7.92
CA VAL A 353 16.85 0.63 -9.23
C VAL A 353 15.34 0.61 -9.47
N VAL A 354 14.68 -0.53 -9.25
CA VAL A 354 13.22 -0.62 -9.44
C VAL A 354 12.48 0.29 -8.47
N ARG A 355 12.97 0.44 -7.23
CA ARG A 355 12.48 1.45 -6.30
C ARG A 355 12.54 2.85 -6.89
N ARG A 356 13.71 3.26 -7.39
CA ARG A 356 13.89 4.60 -7.99
C ARG A 356 12.96 4.82 -9.19
N VAL A 357 12.71 3.78 -9.97
CA VAL A 357 11.74 3.84 -11.07
C VAL A 357 10.31 4.03 -10.55
N LEU A 358 9.90 3.29 -9.51
CA LEU A 358 8.58 3.45 -8.88
C LEU A 358 8.38 4.87 -8.33
N ASP A 359 9.34 5.36 -7.56
CA ASP A 359 9.30 6.72 -6.99
C ASP A 359 9.26 7.79 -8.09
N TRP A 360 9.89 7.52 -9.24
CA TRP A 360 9.82 8.40 -10.41
C TRP A 360 8.47 8.35 -11.11
N LEU A 361 7.85 7.17 -11.25
CA LEU A 361 6.50 7.02 -11.81
C LEU A 361 5.43 7.69 -10.95
N GLU A 362 5.64 7.78 -9.64
CA GLU A 362 4.74 8.54 -8.76
C GLU A 362 4.84 10.06 -9.01
N ARG A 363 6.04 10.56 -9.28
CA ARG A 363 6.26 11.98 -9.66
C ARG A 363 5.75 12.28 -11.07
N TYR A 364 5.77 11.28 -11.96
CA TYR A 364 5.43 11.39 -13.38
C TYR A 364 4.46 10.28 -13.79
N PRO A 365 3.18 10.32 -13.36
CA PRO A 365 2.23 9.23 -13.57
C PRO A 365 1.86 9.03 -15.05
N ALA A 366 1.52 7.79 -15.42
CA ALA A 366 0.85 7.48 -16.67
C ALA A 366 -0.54 8.12 -16.68
N ARG A 367 -0.91 8.77 -17.80
CA ARG A 367 -2.21 9.45 -17.96
C ARG A 367 -3.29 8.51 -18.47
#